data_AF-A0A8K0K185-F1
#
_entry.id   AF-A0A8K0K185-F1
#
_cell.length_a   1.000
_cell.length_b   1.000
_cell.length_c   1.000
_cell.angle_alpha   90.00
_cell.angle_beta   90.00
_cell.angle_gamma   90.00
#
_symmetry.space_group_name_H-M   'P 1'
#
loop_
_entity.id
_entity.type
_entity.pdbx_description
1 polymer ?
#
loop_
_entity_poly.entity_id
_entity_poly.type
_entity_poly.pdbx_seq_one_letter_code
_entity_poly.pdbx_strand_id
1 'polypeptide(L)'
;MKGEGLMRRPRGVRGGEGDNTVEVVAAQGWHRHKAPPRELACRRDEVFQECGSACPRTCLSIRSPRACPNTCSVGCFCREGMVRDYSGRCIQENECP
;
A
#
# COMPACT_ATOMS: atom_id res chain seq x y z
N MET A 1 -29.02 -34.19 -30.56
CA MET A 1 -30.04 -33.80 -29.56
C MET A 1 -29.45 -33.89 -28.16
N LYS A 2 -29.63 -32.83 -27.35
CA LYS A 2 -29.69 -32.81 -25.85
C LYS A 2 -28.42 -33.28 -25.12
N GLY A 3 -27.87 -32.64 -24.10
CA GLY A 3 -28.32 -31.59 -23.18
C GLY A 3 -27.56 -31.80 -21.85
N GLU A 4 -27.19 -30.71 -21.19
CA GLU A 4 -27.06 -30.47 -19.74
C GLU A 4 -26.47 -31.56 -18.80
N GLY A 5 -25.40 -31.17 -18.07
CA GLY A 5 -25.49 -31.11 -16.60
C GLY A 5 -24.68 -32.10 -15.73
N LEU A 6 -24.07 -31.52 -14.68
CA LEU A 6 -23.78 -32.08 -13.35
C LEU A 6 -22.35 -32.56 -13.04
N MET A 7 -21.43 -31.61 -12.81
CA MET A 7 -20.22 -31.88 -12.01
C MET A 7 -20.60 -32.02 -10.53
N ARG A 8 -20.43 -33.24 -10.03
CA ARG A 8 -20.70 -33.67 -8.65
C ARG A 8 -19.61 -33.17 -7.69
N ARG A 9 -19.99 -32.69 -6.50
CA ARG A 9 -19.06 -32.34 -5.40
C ARG A 9 -18.70 -33.59 -4.59
N PRO A 10 -17.43 -33.79 -4.20
CA PRO A 10 -17.10 -34.44 -2.93
C PRO A 10 -16.41 -33.43 -2.00
N ARG A 11 -17.01 -33.16 -0.84
CA ARG A 11 -16.79 -33.81 0.46
C ARG A 11 -15.51 -33.35 1.16
N GLY A 12 -15.72 -32.44 2.11
CA GLY A 12 -15.08 -32.43 3.42
C GLY A 12 -13.56 -32.31 3.46
N VAL A 13 -13.08 -31.12 3.82
CA VAL A 13 -11.90 -31.02 4.68
C VAL A 13 -12.30 -30.28 5.95
N ARG A 14 -11.86 -30.88 7.04
CA ARG A 14 -12.17 -30.65 8.44
C ARG A 14 -11.04 -29.82 9.02
N GLY A 15 -11.37 -28.82 9.85
CA GLY A 15 -10.41 -28.00 10.62
C GLY A 15 -9.74 -26.94 9.73
N GLY A 16 -9.78 -25.64 10.04
CA GLY A 16 -9.84 -25.01 11.34
C GLY A 16 -8.46 -24.52 11.71
N GLU A 17 -8.03 -23.42 11.10
CA GLU A 17 -7.04 -22.51 11.66
C GLU A 17 -7.47 -21.11 11.18
N GLY A 18 -7.65 -20.20 12.15
CA GLY A 18 -8.21 -18.89 11.91
C GLY A 18 -7.24 -18.01 11.14
N ASP A 19 -7.41 -17.93 9.83
CA ASP A 19 -6.81 -16.89 8.99
C ASP A 19 -7.91 -15.93 8.57
N ASN A 20 -7.84 -14.70 9.07
CA ASN A 20 -8.72 -13.58 8.66
C ASN A 20 -8.39 -13.09 7.24
N THR A 21 -7.98 -14.00 6.35
CA THR A 21 -7.81 -13.72 4.94
C THR A 21 -9.20 -13.72 4.32
N VAL A 22 -9.67 -12.53 3.98
CA VAL A 22 -10.89 -12.39 3.18
C VAL A 22 -10.58 -12.99 1.81
N GLU A 23 -10.92 -14.27 1.62
CA GLU A 23 -10.73 -15.00 0.37
C GLU A 23 -11.60 -14.38 -0.72
N VAL A 24 -11.07 -13.39 -1.43
CA VAL A 24 -11.64 -12.94 -2.70
C VAL A 24 -11.22 -13.93 -3.78
N VAL A 25 -11.92 -15.05 -3.85
CA VAL A 25 -11.80 -16.01 -4.96
C VAL A 25 -12.23 -15.36 -6.28
N ALA A 26 -11.27 -15.00 -7.13
CA ALA A 26 -11.52 -14.61 -8.52
C ALA A 26 -11.04 -15.73 -9.45
N ALA A 27 -11.97 -16.57 -9.88
CA ALA A 27 -11.73 -17.54 -10.93
C ALA A 27 -11.53 -16.83 -12.28
N GLN A 28 -10.41 -17.12 -12.95
CA GLN A 28 -10.15 -16.97 -14.39
C GLN A 28 -9.99 -15.52 -14.91
N GLY A 29 -8.74 -15.01 -14.91
CA GLY A 29 -8.34 -13.86 -15.73
C GLY A 29 -7.50 -12.81 -14.99
N TRP A 30 -6.38 -12.41 -15.59
CA TRP A 30 -5.38 -11.51 -15.02
C TRP A 30 -5.83 -10.03 -15.03
N HIS A 31 -6.85 -9.65 -14.25
CA HIS A 31 -7.26 -8.24 -14.20
C HIS A 31 -7.62 -7.72 -12.80
N ARG A 32 -6.87 -6.67 -12.46
CA ARG A 32 -7.17 -5.63 -11.46
C ARG A 32 -6.93 -6.05 -10.01
N HIS A 33 -5.70 -5.78 -9.54
CA HIS A 33 -5.48 -5.40 -8.15
C HIS A 33 -6.57 -4.39 -7.77
N LYS A 34 -7.48 -4.78 -6.85
CA LYS A 34 -8.39 -3.82 -6.23
C LYS A 34 -7.52 -2.70 -5.68
N ALA A 35 -7.53 -1.54 -6.33
CA ALA A 35 -6.92 -0.37 -5.73
C ALA A 35 -7.60 -0.19 -4.37
N PRO A 36 -6.84 0.08 -3.29
CA PRO A 36 -7.44 0.38 -2.00
C PRO A 36 -8.46 1.53 -2.17
N PRO A 37 -9.48 1.61 -1.30
CA PRO A 37 -10.38 2.75 -1.25
C PRO A 37 -9.57 4.04 -1.34
N ARG A 38 -10.03 5.04 -2.11
CA ARG A 38 -9.28 6.29 -2.35
C ARG A 38 -8.86 7.01 -1.07
N GLU A 39 -9.55 6.75 0.05
CA GLU A 39 -9.23 7.22 1.41
C GLU A 39 -7.89 6.68 1.96
N LEU A 40 -7.44 5.52 1.49
CA LEU A 40 -6.17 4.86 1.87
C LEU A 40 -5.11 4.92 0.76
N ALA A 41 -5.42 5.56 -0.36
CA ALA A 41 -4.51 5.68 -1.49
C ALA A 41 -3.64 6.92 -1.32
N CYS A 42 -2.33 6.73 -1.18
CA CYS A 42 -1.38 7.83 -1.15
C CYS A 42 -1.37 8.63 -2.46
N ARG A 43 -0.86 9.87 -2.39
CA ARG A 43 -0.74 10.72 -3.58
C ARG A 43 0.29 10.14 -4.55
N ARG A 44 0.39 10.76 -5.72
CA ARG A 44 1.45 10.44 -6.68
C ARG A 44 2.82 10.57 -5.98
N ASP A 45 3.69 9.60 -6.26
CA ASP A 45 5.07 9.56 -5.75
C ASP A 45 5.19 9.39 -4.22
N GLU A 46 4.11 8.92 -3.58
CA GLU A 46 4.06 8.46 -2.20
C GLU A 46 3.79 6.94 -2.14
N VAL A 47 4.14 6.35 -1.00
CA VAL A 47 3.88 4.97 -0.64
C VAL A 47 3.30 4.91 0.77
N PHE A 48 2.26 4.09 0.94
CA PHE A 48 1.69 3.84 2.26
C PHE A 48 2.65 2.96 3.05
N GLN A 49 2.99 3.37 4.26
CA GLN A 49 3.80 2.59 5.18
C GLN A 49 3.13 2.56 6.54
N GLU A 50 3.07 1.39 7.15
CA GLU A 50 2.59 1.21 8.53
C GLU A 50 3.64 1.70 9.55
N CYS A 51 4.90 1.81 9.14
CA CYS A 51 5.99 2.23 10.00
C CYS A 51 7.02 3.05 9.19
N GLY A 52 6.66 4.29 8.83
CA GLY A 52 7.58 5.26 8.23
C GLY A 52 8.20 6.19 9.27
N SER A 53 9.19 6.98 8.87
CA SER A 53 9.85 7.96 9.76
C SER A 53 8.84 8.97 10.32
N ALA A 54 8.80 9.16 11.66
CA ALA A 54 7.98 10.20 12.29
C ALA A 54 8.35 11.62 11.82
N CYS A 55 9.58 11.82 11.33
CA CYS A 55 9.99 13.04 10.66
C CYS A 55 10.15 12.75 9.16
N PRO A 56 9.17 13.08 8.31
CA PRO A 56 9.29 12.90 6.88
C PRO A 56 10.44 13.76 6.35
N ARG A 57 11.15 13.22 5.36
CA ARG A 57 12.21 13.96 4.67
C ARG A 57 11.60 15.08 3.84
N THR A 58 12.08 16.30 4.04
CA THR A 58 11.64 17.52 3.35
C THR A 58 12.84 18.30 2.81
N CYS A 59 12.61 19.23 1.89
CA CYS A 59 13.66 20.15 1.42
C CYS A 59 14.32 20.92 2.58
N LEU A 60 13.55 21.26 3.61
CA LEU A 60 14.08 21.93 4.80
C LEU A 60 14.94 20.99 5.66
N SER A 61 14.51 19.73 5.86
CA SER A 61 15.26 18.78 6.68
C SER A 61 16.59 18.37 6.06
N ILE A 62 16.73 18.45 4.72
CA ILE A 62 18.02 18.23 4.05
C ILE A 62 19.01 19.35 4.41
N ARG A 63 18.55 20.61 4.37
CA ARG A 63 19.40 21.78 4.68
C ARG A 63 19.68 21.92 6.18
N SER A 64 18.73 21.52 7.02
CA SER A 64 18.81 21.62 8.47
C SER A 64 18.31 20.32 9.10
N PRO A 65 19.17 19.29 9.19
CA PRO A 65 18.82 18.05 9.85
C PRO A 65 18.53 18.30 11.32
N ARG A 66 17.40 17.78 11.79
CA ARG A 66 16.99 17.83 13.20
C ARG A 66 17.04 16.43 13.78
N ALA A 67 17.28 16.34 15.08
CA ALA A 67 17.12 15.08 15.80
C ALA A 67 15.68 14.58 15.59
N CYS A 68 15.55 13.37 15.04
CA CYS A 68 14.26 12.72 14.88
C CYS A 68 14.17 11.55 15.88
N PRO A 69 13.06 11.40 16.61
CA PRO A 69 12.87 10.23 17.46
C PRO A 69 12.84 8.95 16.61
N ASN A 70 13.36 7.86 17.17
CA ASN A 70 13.33 6.51 16.56
C ASN A 70 11.93 5.85 16.69
N THR A 71 10.88 6.64 16.58
CA THR A 71 9.49 6.18 16.56
C THR A 71 8.98 6.20 15.13
N CYS A 72 8.19 5.22 14.73
CA CYS A 72 7.56 5.25 13.41
C CYS A 72 6.13 5.77 13.45
N SER A 73 5.65 6.18 12.28
CA SER A 73 4.28 6.67 12.07
C SER A 73 3.65 5.95 10.89
N VAL A 74 2.37 5.64 11.01
CA VAL A 74 1.56 5.09 9.93
C VAL A 74 1.13 6.23 9.01
N GLY A 75 1.29 6.08 7.69
CA GLY A 75 0.82 7.08 6.75
C GLY A 75 1.45 6.99 5.36
N CYS A 76 1.29 8.07 4.60
CA CYS A 76 1.85 8.21 3.26
C CYS A 76 3.18 8.95 3.31
N PHE A 77 4.22 8.30 2.80
CA PHE A 77 5.58 8.82 2.78
C PHE A 77 6.06 8.95 1.35
N CYS A 78 6.92 9.93 1.08
CA CYS A 78 7.57 10.01 -0.22
C CYS A 78 8.35 8.73 -0.51
N ARG A 79 8.39 8.33 -1.79
CA ARG A 79 9.22 7.21 -2.22
C ARG A 79 10.68 7.45 -1.84
N GLU A 80 11.44 6.36 -1.79
CA GLU A 80 12.87 6.41 -1.54
C GLU A 80 13.57 7.36 -2.53
N GLY A 81 14.51 8.18 -2.00
CA GLY A 81 15.21 9.21 -2.79
C GLY A 81 14.41 10.50 -3.06
N MET A 82 13.17 10.60 -2.59
CA MET A 82 12.34 11.80 -2.72
C MET A 82 12.12 12.51 -1.39
N VAL A 83 11.85 13.81 -1.48
CA VAL A 83 11.55 14.66 -0.33
C VAL A 83 10.33 15.51 -0.56
N ARG A 84 9.67 15.88 0.53
CA ARG A 84 8.49 16.74 0.49
C ARG A 84 8.88 18.20 0.31
N ASP A 85 8.30 18.84 -0.71
CA ASP A 85 8.38 20.29 -0.92
C ASP A 85 7.46 21.05 0.04
N TYR A 86 7.55 22.39 0.01
CA TYR A 86 6.68 23.28 0.80
C TYR A 86 5.20 23.20 0.39
N SER A 87 4.92 22.68 -0.81
CA SER A 87 3.55 22.46 -1.33
C SER A 87 2.97 21.09 -0.90
N GLY A 88 3.74 20.28 -0.18
CA GLY A 88 3.33 18.95 0.25
C GLY A 88 3.41 17.87 -0.83
N ARG A 89 4.17 18.07 -1.90
CA ARG A 89 4.43 17.10 -2.99
C ARG A 89 5.80 16.46 -2.82
N CYS A 90 5.95 15.21 -3.27
CA CYS A 90 7.23 14.53 -3.30
C CYS A 90 7.98 14.88 -4.59
N ILE A 91 9.19 15.41 -4.43
CA ILE A 91 10.10 15.79 -5.52
C ILE A 91 11.48 15.19 -5.25
N GLN A 92 12.36 15.21 -6.24
CA GLN A 92 13.75 14.81 -6.02
C GLN A 92 14.49 15.88 -5.19
N GLU A 93 15.53 15.46 -4.46
CA GLU A 93 16.29 16.38 -3.60
C GLU A 93 16.94 17.54 -4.38
N ASN A 94 17.35 17.27 -5.61
CA ASN A 94 17.94 18.25 -6.52
C ASN A 94 16.91 19.25 -7.09
N GLU A 95 15.62 19.01 -6.90
CA GLU A 95 14.53 19.90 -7.32
C GLU A 95 14.09 20.84 -6.19
N CYS A 96 14.72 20.77 -5.01
CA CYS A 96 14.41 21.66 -3.90
C CYS A 96 14.76 23.12 -4.22
N PRO A 97 13.83 24.07 -4.02
CA PRO A 97 14.05 25.50 -4.29
C PRO A 97 15.01 26.17 -3.31
#